data_AF-A0A956HR76-F1
#
_entry.id   AF-A0A956HR76-F1
#
_cell.length_a   1.000
_cell.length_b   1.000
_cell.length_c   1.000
_cell.angle_alpha   90.00
_cell.angle_beta   90.00
_cell.angle_gamma   90.00
#
_symmetry.space_group_name_H-M   'P 1'
#
loop_
_entity.id
_entity.type
_entity.pdbx_description
1 polymer ?
#
loop_
_entity_poly.entity_id
_entity_poly.type
_entity_poly.pdbx_seq_one_letter_code
_entity_poly.pdbx_strand_id
1 'polypeptide(L)' 'QYRSGIYVFDDDQRDAATTARVAYQEALREAGLGDITTEIVDAPPFYYAEEYHQQYLVKNPSGYCGLGGTGVGCPTGIV' A
#
# COMPACT_ATOMS: atom_id res chain seq x y z
N GLN A 1 12.08 8.03 -1.38
CA GLN A 1 11.97 6.73 -2.07
C GLN A 1 10.84 5.87 -1.51
N TYR A 2 10.55 5.89 -0.20
CA TYR A 2 9.49 5.07 0.40
C TYR A 2 8.29 5.93 0.83
N ARG A 3 7.26 5.97 -0.01
CA ARG A 3 5.96 6.59 0.31
C ARG A 3 4.86 5.59 0.02
N SER A 4 3.73 5.73 0.71
CA SER A 4 2.55 4.90 0.44
C SER A 4 1.91 5.33 -0.87
N GLY A 5 1.58 4.39 -1.75
CA GLY A 5 0.93 4.67 -3.02
C GLY A 5 0.19 3.46 -3.58
N ILE A 6 -0.91 3.73 -4.27
CA ILE A 6 -1.71 2.78 -5.04
C ILE A 6 -1.74 3.26 -6.49
N TYR A 7 -1.33 2.39 -7.40
CA TYR A 7 -1.26 2.66 -8.84
C TYR A 7 -2.34 1.87 -9.56
N VAL A 8 -3.28 2.56 -10.20
CA VAL A 8 -4.49 1.95 -10.79
C VAL A 8 -4.42 1.93 -12.31
N PHE A 9 -5.07 0.94 -12.93
CA PHE A 9 -5.13 0.79 -14.40
C PHE A 9 -6.50 1.15 -15.00
N ASP A 10 -7.54 1.21 -14.18
CA ASP A 10 -8.91 1.45 -14.58
C ASP A 10 -9.69 2.17 -13.47
N ASP A 11 -10.90 2.64 -13.80
CA ASP A 11 -11.76 3.38 -12.89
C ASP A 11 -12.32 2.50 -11.77
N ASP A 12 -12.58 1.23 -12.03
CA ASP A 12 -13.07 0.28 -11.02
C ASP A 12 -12.04 0.12 -9.88
N GLN A 13 -10.75 0.00 -10.22
CA GLN A 13 -9.66 -0.02 -9.26
C GLN A 13 -9.51 1.30 -8.51
N ARG A 14 -9.70 2.44 -9.20
CA ARG A 14 -9.66 3.77 -8.59
C ARG A 14 -10.75 3.93 -7.53
N ASP A 15 -11.96 3.50 -7.85
CA ASP A 15 -13.12 3.57 -6.96
C ASP A 15 -12.95 2.63 -5.75
N ALA A 16 -12.49 1.40 -5.98
CA ALA A 16 -12.17 0.46 -4.91
C ALA A 16 -11.06 1.01 -3.99
N ALA A 17 -9.97 1.52 -4.55
CA ALA A 17 -8.86 2.10 -3.78
C ALA A 17 -9.29 3.33 -2.97
N THR A 18 -10.13 4.19 -3.55
CA THR A 18 -10.64 5.39 -2.88
C THR A 18 -11.59 5.02 -1.75
N THR A 19 -12.50 4.07 -1.98
CA THR A 19 -13.42 3.54 -0.97
C THR A 19 -12.65 2.93 0.20
N ALA A 20 -11.67 2.06 -0.09
CA ALA A 20 -10.81 1.46 0.93
C ALA A 20 -10.03 2.51 1.72
N ARG A 21 -9.47 3.54 1.05
CA ARG A 21 -8.73 4.63 1.71
C ARG A 21 -9.61 5.40 2.69
N VAL A 22 -10.84 5.75 2.30
CA VAL A 22 -11.79 6.48 3.17
C VAL A 22 -12.13 5.65 4.40
N ALA A 23 -12.43 4.37 4.22
CA ALA A 23 -12.80 3.53 5.36
C ALA A 23 -11.62 3.24 6.29
N TYR A 24 -10.42 3.01 5.74
CA TYR A 24 -9.23 2.77 6.55
C TYR A 24 -8.77 4.02 7.30
N GLN A 25 -9.03 5.22 6.75
CA GLN A 25 -8.74 6.49 7.43
C GLN A 25 -9.47 6.60 8.77
N GLU A 26 -10.72 6.16 8.86
CA GLU A 26 -11.46 6.20 10.13
C GLU A 26 -10.79 5.29 11.17
N ALA A 27 -10.39 4.08 10.78
CA ALA A 27 -9.66 3.16 11.66
C ALA A 27 -8.29 3.73 12.11
N LEU A 28 -7.58 4.44 11.23
CA LEU A 28 -6.33 5.12 11.59
C LEU A 28 -6.54 6.28 12.57
N ARG A 29 -7.64 7.04 12.43
CA ARG A 29 -8.00 8.12 13.36
C ARG A 29 -8.33 7.58 14.73
N GLU A 30 -9.13 6.50 14.81
CA GLU A 30 -9.44 5.82 16.06
C GLU A 30 -8.17 5.30 16.76
N ALA A 31 -7.19 4.85 15.98
CA ALA A 31 -5.89 4.42 16.49
C ALA A 31 -4.92 5.58 16.82
N GLY A 32 -5.32 6.84 16.58
CA GLY A 32 -4.48 8.03 16.86
C GLY A 32 -3.29 8.19 15.92
N LEU A 33 -3.33 7.59 14.72
CA LEU A 33 -2.20 7.58 13.76
C LEU A 33 -2.25 8.73 12.73
N GLY A 34 -3.25 9.62 12.82
CA GLY A 34 -3.38 10.79 11.96
C GLY A 34 -3.95 10.48 10.57
N ASP A 35 -3.71 11.40 9.62
CA ASP A 35 -4.26 11.30 8.27
C ASP A 35 -3.42 10.38 7.37
N ILE A 36 -4.11 9.63 6.52
CA ILE A 36 -3.53 8.71 5.55
C ILE A 36 -2.81 9.49 4.46
N THR A 37 -1.58 9.07 4.14
CA THR A 37 -0.71 9.74 3.17
C THR A 37 -0.64 9.04 1.82
N THR A 38 -1.42 7.96 1.64
CA THR A 38 -1.43 7.15 0.42
C THR A 38 -1.92 7.94 -0.78
N GLU A 39 -1.06 8.06 -1.80
CA GLU A 39 -1.46 8.58 -3.11
C GLU A 39 -2.21 7.52 -3.92
N ILE A 40 -3.20 7.94 -4.71
CA ILE A 40 -3.93 7.08 -5.66
C ILE A 40 -3.82 7.71 -7.03
N VAL A 41 -2.99 7.14 -7.91
CA VAL A 41 -2.64 7.72 -9.21
C VAL A 41 -2.72 6.67 -10.31
N ASP A 42 -2.88 7.10 -11.57
CA ASP A 42 -2.79 6.17 -12.70
C ASP A 42 -1.39 5.55 -12.76
N ALA A 43 -1.33 4.26 -13.09
CA ALA A 43 -0.07 3.53 -13.16
C ALA A 43 0.87 4.16 -14.22
N PRO A 44 2.00 4.76 -13.81
CA PRO A 44 2.99 5.25 -14.76
C PRO A 44 3.74 4.05 -15.38
N PRO A 45 4.60 4.30 -16.38
CA PRO A 45 5.54 3.28 -16.84
C PRO A 45 6.32 2.68 -15.66
N PHE A 46 6.29 1.36 -15.55
CA PHE A 46 7.02 0.63 -14.53
C PHE A 46 8.43 0.28 -15.03
N TYR A 47 9.44 0.61 -14.22
CA TYR A 47 10.83 0.28 -14.49
C TYR A 47 11.27 -0.82 -13.54
N TYR A 48 11.72 -1.94 -14.11
CA TYR A 48 12.27 -3.03 -13.30
C TYR A 48 13.52 -2.57 -12.56
N ALA A 49 13.56 -2.87 -11.26
CA ALA A 49 14.79 -2.83 -10.49
C ALA A 49 15.74 -3.97 -10.94
N GLU A 50 17.02 -3.84 -10.61
CA GLU A 50 18.07 -4.80 -10.94
C GLU A 50 17.74 -6.23 -10.48
N GLU A 51 18.32 -7.24 -11.14
CA GLU A 51 18.03 -8.66 -10.90
C GLU A 51 18.19 -9.10 -9.44
N TYR A 52 19.14 -8.49 -8.72
CA TYR A 52 19.37 -8.80 -7.31
C TYR A 52 18.18 -8.44 -6.41
N HIS A 53 17.37 -7.44 -6.81
CA HIS A 53 16.15 -7.06 -6.09
C HIS A 53 14.99 -8.02 -6.35
N GLN A 54 14.98 -8.66 -7.51
CA GLN A 54 13.91 -9.56 -7.91
C GLN A 54 13.93 -10.81 -7.02
N GLN A 55 12.80 -11.06 -6.35
CA GLN A 55 12.62 -12.17 -5.40
C GLN A 55 13.68 -12.19 -4.28
N TYR A 56 14.18 -11.03 -3.87
CA TYR A 56 15.27 -10.91 -2.89
C TYR A 56 15.05 -11.70 -1.60
N LEU A 57 13.84 -11.68 -1.02
CA LEU A 57 13.55 -12.39 0.24
C LEU A 57 13.39 -13.91 0.06
N VAL A 58 13.09 -14.39 -1.15
CA VAL A 58 13.14 -15.83 -1.46
C VAL A 58 14.59 -16.28 -1.57
N LYS A 59 15.43 -15.47 -2.21
CA LYS A 59 16.88 -15.70 -2.33
C LYS A 59 17.61 -15.58 -1.00
N ASN A 60 17.11 -14.71 -0.10
CA ASN A 60 17.68 -14.42 1.21
C ASN A 60 16.57 -14.54 2.28
N PRO A 61 16.26 -15.75 2.77
CA PRO A 61 15.16 -15.97 3.73
C PRO A 61 15.30 -15.19 5.05
N SER A 62 16.53 -14.86 5.45
CA SER A 62 16.83 -14.00 6.60
C SER A 62 17.14 -12.55 6.21
N GLY A 63 16.80 -12.15 4.98
CA GLY A 63 16.99 -10.80 4.46
C GLY A 63 16.10 -9.79 5.18
N TYR A 64 16.58 -8.56 5.31
CA TYR A 64 15.87 -7.49 5.99
C TYR A 64 14.79 -6.87 5.09
N CYS A 65 13.57 -6.71 5.62
CA CYS A 65 12.45 -6.09 4.91
C CYS A 65 11.88 -4.85 5.63
N GLY A 66 12.13 -4.70 6.93
CA GLY A 66 11.73 -3.51 7.70
C GLY A 66 10.22 -3.25 7.78
N LEU A 67 9.37 -4.24 7.47
CA LEU A 67 7.92 -4.09 7.54
C LEU A 67 7.45 -3.96 9.00
N GLY A 68 6.96 -2.78 9.36
CA GLY A 68 6.34 -2.51 10.67
C GLY A 68 4.81 -2.45 10.64
N GLY A 69 4.22 -2.17 9.47
CA GLY A 69 2.77 -1.96 9.33
C GLY A 69 2.22 -0.83 10.23
N THR A 70 0.91 -0.71 10.30
CA THR A 70 0.23 0.25 11.21
C THR A 70 -0.30 -0.44 12.48
N GLY A 71 -0.39 -1.77 12.49
CA GLY A 71 -1.02 -2.54 13.57
C GLY A 71 -2.56 -2.43 13.62
N VAL A 72 -3.17 -1.70 12.68
CA VAL A 72 -4.62 -1.48 12.60
C VAL A 72 -5.25 -2.51 11.67
N GLY A 73 -6.39 -3.08 12.07
CA GLY A 73 -7.14 -4.02 11.24
C GLY A 73 -7.83 -3.31 10.07
N CYS A 74 -7.81 -3.90 8.88
CA CYS A 74 -8.62 -3.42 7.78
C CYS A 74 -10.11 -3.70 8.07
N PRO A 75 -10.99 -2.69 8.00
CA PRO A 75 -12.41 -2.96 8.15
C PRO A 75 -12.90 -3.85 7.00
N THR A 76 -13.82 -4.77 7.29
CA THR A 76 -14.28 -5.79 6.33
C THR A 76 -15.64 -5.43 5.74
N GLY A 77 -15.92 -5.88 4.51
CA GLY A 77 -17.22 -5.70 3.85
C GLY A 77 -17.46 -4.33 3.19
N ILE A 78 -16.39 -3.68 2.73
CA ILE A 78 -16.42 -2.29 2.21
C ILE A 78 -16.27 -2.23 0.68
N VAL A 79 -16.04 -3.37 0.03
CA VAL A 79 -15.91 -3.54 -1.43
C VAL A 79 -16.79 -4.68 -1.88
#